data_AF-A0A418DHG5-F1
#
_entry.id   AF-A0A418DHG5-F1
#
_cell.length_a   1.000
_cell.length_b   1.000
_cell.length_c   1.000
_cell.angle_alpha   90.00
_cell.angle_beta   90.00
_cell.angle_gamma   90.00
#
_symmetry.space_group_name_H-M   'P 1'
#
loop_
_entity.id
_entity.type
_entity.pdbx_description
1 polymer ?
#
loop_
_entity_poly.entity_id
_entity_poly.type
_entity_poly.pdbx_seq_one_letter_code
_entity_poly.pdbx_strand_id
1 'polypeptide(L)'
;DSGNIIDATNTVEALRTKCLEQKRQLAHQASTIESFRRDLQQAQKLESTKIGVNGMTDTANHQALARLPRLNGSDSADVDKLRRAIEAKDEEIGTWKDALEQATKASAAQTNSRLVADLEEENERLRDQVDELKKQVALGHRPRKHGGSNGSKGFRNFDRHVGKYASARFLAPRGSVADASLVHFAAGYPGMYRGGSGVVYGQVLTADDPQEYDQLLEGLDALEDYYGADHPSNEYERVQVDVTCGTESLLAWTYFCVIPSDTAVDVVSSGDWRQYMTERQLQDI
;
A
#
# COMPACT_ATOMS: atom_id res chain seq x y z
N ASP A 1 27.56 -9.52 2.56
CA ASP A 1 26.74 -8.92 1.49
C ASP A 1 26.76 -7.41 1.35
N SER A 2 27.50 -6.64 2.17
CA SER A 2 27.57 -5.18 2.02
C SER A 2 28.31 -4.69 0.77
N GLY A 3 29.13 -5.52 0.13
CA GLY A 3 29.89 -5.16 -1.08
C GLY A 3 29.04 -5.09 -2.36
N ASN A 4 27.98 -5.91 -2.46
CA ASN A 4 27.18 -6.01 -3.69
C ASN A 4 26.15 -4.85 -3.81
N ILE A 5 25.69 -4.34 -2.67
CA ILE A 5 24.74 -3.21 -2.59
C ILE A 5 25.45 -1.90 -2.95
N ILE A 6 26.71 -1.73 -2.54
CA ILE A 6 27.50 -0.54 -2.86
C ILE A 6 27.76 -0.46 -4.37
N ASP A 7 28.00 -1.58 -5.04
CA ASP A 7 28.28 -1.62 -6.48
C ASP A 7 27.02 -1.35 -7.34
N ALA A 8 25.87 -1.88 -6.92
CA ALA A 8 24.57 -1.56 -7.53
C ALA A 8 24.18 -0.07 -7.37
N THR A 9 24.53 0.53 -6.23
CA THR A 9 24.22 1.96 -5.98
C THR A 9 25.09 2.88 -6.84
N ASN A 10 26.39 2.57 -6.95
CA ASN A 10 27.33 3.32 -7.79
C ASN A 10 26.98 3.24 -9.29
N THR A 11 26.52 2.07 -9.76
CA THR A 11 26.09 1.89 -11.15
C THR A 11 24.81 2.66 -11.48
N VAL A 12 23.85 2.72 -10.55
CA VAL A 12 22.63 3.53 -10.71
C VAL A 12 22.96 5.03 -10.74
N GLU A 13 23.87 5.51 -9.90
CA GLU A 13 24.31 6.92 -9.93
C GLU A 13 25.06 7.27 -11.22
N ALA A 14 25.90 6.38 -11.74
CA ALA A 14 26.56 6.56 -13.02
C ALA A 14 25.56 6.65 -14.19
N LEU A 15 24.51 5.82 -14.19
CA LEU A 15 23.44 5.85 -15.19
C LEU A 15 22.60 7.14 -15.10
N ARG A 16 22.27 7.59 -13.88
CA ARG A 16 21.57 8.87 -13.67
C ARG A 16 22.38 10.05 -14.20
N THR A 17 23.69 10.05 -13.98
CA THR A 17 24.58 11.11 -14.46
C THR A 17 24.64 11.13 -16.00
N LYS A 18 24.79 9.96 -16.64
CA LYS A 18 24.73 9.85 -18.12
C LYS A 18 23.38 10.31 -18.69
N CYS A 19 22.27 9.95 -18.04
CA CYS A 19 20.94 10.39 -18.48
C CYS A 19 20.78 11.91 -18.36
N LEU A 20 21.34 12.53 -17.31
CA LEU A 20 21.33 13.98 -17.13
C LEU A 20 22.16 14.70 -18.20
N GLU A 21 23.33 14.15 -18.53
CA GLU A 21 24.22 14.64 -19.60
C GLU A 21 23.51 14.61 -20.96
N GLN A 22 22.88 13.48 -21.30
CA GLN A 22 22.11 13.32 -22.54
C GLN A 22 20.94 14.30 -22.62
N LYS A 23 20.24 14.53 -21.50
CA LYS A 23 19.15 15.50 -21.44
C LYS A 23 19.64 16.93 -21.71
N ARG A 24 20.81 17.30 -21.18
CA ARG A 24 21.46 18.60 -21.47
C ARG A 24 21.86 18.72 -22.94
N GLN A 25 22.41 17.66 -23.52
CA GLN A 25 22.79 17.63 -24.93
C GLN A 25 21.58 17.80 -25.86
N LEU A 26 20.48 17.11 -25.58
CA LEU A 26 19.22 17.25 -26.34
C LEU A 26 18.63 18.66 -26.20
N ALA A 27 18.68 19.25 -25.01
CA ALA A 27 18.23 20.63 -24.80
C ALA A 27 19.08 21.64 -25.60
N HIS A 28 20.40 21.44 -25.67
CA HIS A 28 21.28 22.26 -26.49
C HIS A 28 20.93 22.14 -27.98
N GLN A 29 20.76 20.91 -28.49
CA GLN A 29 20.37 20.66 -29.88
C GLN A 29 19.01 21.29 -30.22
N ALA A 30 18.03 21.19 -29.32
CA ALA A 30 16.71 21.82 -29.51
C ALA A 30 16.83 23.35 -29.62
N SER A 31 17.64 23.98 -28.77
CA SER A 31 17.91 25.43 -28.84
C SER A 31 18.59 25.83 -30.16
N THR A 32 19.55 25.03 -30.64
CA THR A 32 20.19 25.25 -31.95
C THR A 32 19.18 25.15 -33.10
N ILE A 33 18.29 24.16 -33.07
CA ILE A 33 17.22 23.99 -34.07
C ILE A 33 16.26 25.20 -34.06
N GLU A 34 15.90 25.70 -32.88
CA GLU A 34 15.07 26.90 -32.76
C GLU A 34 15.76 28.14 -33.33
N SER A 35 17.07 28.30 -33.12
CA SER A 35 17.85 29.38 -33.73
C SER A 35 17.77 29.32 -35.25
N PHE A 36 18.04 28.15 -35.85
CA PHE A 36 17.96 27.97 -37.30
C PHE A 36 16.56 28.22 -37.85
N ARG A 37 15.50 27.86 -37.12
CA ARG A 37 14.12 28.17 -37.51
C ARG A 37 13.85 29.68 -37.50
N ARG A 38 14.36 30.42 -36.52
CA ARG A 38 14.23 31.89 -36.49
C ARG A 38 14.98 32.54 -37.65
N ASP A 39 16.19 32.08 -37.94
CA ASP A 39 16.99 32.58 -39.06
C ASP A 39 16.29 32.33 -40.41
N LEU A 40 15.68 31.14 -40.57
CA LEU A 40 14.89 30.80 -41.76
C LEU A 40 13.65 31.69 -41.90
N GLN A 41 12.91 31.92 -40.81
CA GLN A 41 11.76 32.83 -40.81
C GLN A 41 12.15 34.27 -41.14
N GLN A 42 13.31 34.73 -40.65
CA GLN A 42 13.83 36.06 -40.96
C GLN A 42 14.23 36.18 -42.43
N ALA A 43 14.86 35.14 -43.00
CA ALA A 43 15.18 35.08 -44.43
C ALA A 43 13.92 35.11 -45.30
N GLN A 44 12.89 34.31 -44.96
CA GLN A 44 11.61 34.30 -45.67
C GLN A 44 10.88 35.65 -45.59
N LYS A 45 10.97 36.34 -44.45
CA LYS A 45 10.40 37.69 -44.26
C LYS A 45 11.12 38.73 -45.12
N LEU A 46 12.44 38.63 -45.26
CA LEU A 46 13.24 39.49 -46.14
C LEU A 46 12.90 39.25 -47.63
N GLU A 47 12.62 38.01 -48.03
CA GLU A 47 12.13 37.68 -49.39
C GLU A 47 10.73 38.25 -49.67
N SER A 48 9.80 38.11 -48.73
CA SER A 48 8.43 38.64 -48.89
C SER A 48 8.37 40.17 -48.83
N THR A 49 9.32 40.82 -48.13
CA THR A 49 9.47 42.29 -48.16
C THR A 49 10.06 42.80 -49.49
N LYS A 50 10.90 42.00 -50.17
CA LYS A 50 11.36 42.30 -51.55
C LYS A 50 10.24 42.20 -52.59
N ILE A 51 9.24 41.35 -52.36
CA ILE A 51 8.09 41.17 -53.28
C ILE A 51 7.07 42.32 -53.14
N GLY A 52 6.92 42.90 -51.93
CA GLY A 52 5.95 43.98 -51.67
C GLY A 52 6.32 45.38 -52.18
N VAL A 53 7.53 45.60 -52.69
CA VAL A 53 8.00 46.94 -53.14
C VAL A 53 7.95 47.12 -54.66
N ASN A 54 7.79 46.06 -55.45
CA ASN A 54 7.78 46.17 -56.93
C ASN A 54 6.37 46.03 -57.52
N GLY A 55 5.52 47.00 -57.23
CA GLY A 55 4.28 47.27 -57.94
C GLY A 55 4.44 48.42 -58.94
N MET A 56 5.32 48.31 -59.93
CA MET A 56 5.27 49.19 -61.11
C MET A 56 6.10 48.66 -62.30
N THR A 57 5.39 48.46 -63.42
CA THR A 57 5.84 48.29 -64.82
C THR A 57 6.21 46.87 -65.32
N ASP A 58 5.25 46.29 -66.05
CA ASP A 58 5.26 44.96 -66.69
C ASP A 58 6.15 44.81 -67.95
N THR A 59 7.01 45.77 -68.27
CA THR A 59 7.95 45.66 -69.40
C THR A 59 9.40 45.42 -68.97
N ALA A 60 9.75 45.61 -67.70
CA ALA A 60 11.08 45.29 -67.18
C ALA A 60 11.24 43.82 -66.76
N ASN A 61 10.14 43.11 -66.47
CA ASN A 61 10.17 41.75 -65.94
C ASN A 61 10.68 40.70 -66.94
N HIS A 62 10.43 40.88 -68.24
CA HIS A 62 10.99 39.98 -69.26
C HIS A 62 12.50 40.17 -69.47
N GLN A 63 13.06 41.36 -69.19
CA GLN A 63 14.51 41.59 -69.20
C GLN A 63 15.19 41.22 -67.87
N ALA A 64 14.47 41.28 -66.75
CA ALA A 64 14.99 40.92 -65.43
C ALA A 64 15.09 39.39 -65.21
N LEU A 65 14.15 38.60 -65.74
CA LEU A 65 14.23 37.13 -65.73
C LEU A 65 15.41 36.59 -66.58
N ALA A 66 15.89 37.37 -67.56
CA ALA A 66 17.10 37.06 -68.31
C ALA A 66 18.41 37.43 -67.58
N ARG A 67 18.32 38.13 -66.43
CA ARG A 67 19.46 38.60 -65.62
C ARG A 67 19.55 37.95 -64.23
N LEU A 68 18.61 37.08 -63.85
CA LEU A 68 18.84 36.20 -62.71
C LEU A 68 20.01 35.28 -63.06
N PRO A 69 21.01 35.09 -62.16
CA PRO A 69 22.03 34.10 -62.40
C PRO A 69 21.28 32.78 -62.56
N ARG A 70 21.35 32.19 -63.76
CA ARG A 70 20.97 30.78 -63.90
C ARG A 70 21.88 30.08 -62.92
N LEU A 71 21.30 29.45 -61.88
CA LEU A 71 22.05 28.59 -60.98
C LEU A 71 22.90 27.71 -61.88
N ASN A 72 24.22 27.87 -61.80
CA ASN A 72 25.12 27.09 -62.63
C ASN A 72 24.80 25.62 -62.32
N GLY A 73 24.91 24.72 -63.30
CA GLY A 73 24.58 23.30 -63.10
C GLY A 73 25.28 22.67 -61.87
N SER A 74 26.37 23.29 -61.39
CA SER A 74 27.04 23.01 -60.12
C SER A 74 26.17 23.30 -58.89
N ASP A 75 25.58 24.48 -58.76
CA ASP A 75 24.84 24.91 -57.56
C ASP A 75 23.53 24.12 -57.40
N SER A 76 22.84 23.81 -58.50
CA SER A 76 21.65 22.94 -58.48
C SER A 76 22.02 21.50 -58.08
N ALA A 77 23.15 20.99 -58.59
CA ALA A 77 23.63 19.66 -58.23
C ALA A 77 24.07 19.58 -56.76
N ASP A 78 24.59 20.67 -56.19
CA ASP A 78 24.99 20.73 -54.79
C ASP A 78 23.77 20.84 -53.85
N VAL A 79 22.70 21.54 -54.25
CA VAL A 79 21.41 21.50 -53.55
C VAL A 79 20.81 20.09 -53.58
N ASP A 80 20.86 19.39 -54.72
CA ASP A 80 20.37 18.02 -54.83
C ASP A 80 21.21 17.01 -54.04
N LYS A 81 22.51 17.25 -53.85
CA LYS A 81 23.37 16.46 -52.94
C LYS A 81 22.98 16.70 -51.49
N LEU A 82 22.77 17.96 -51.10
CA LEU A 82 22.36 18.30 -49.74
C LEU A 82 20.99 17.70 -49.40
N ARG A 83 20.05 17.72 -50.34
CA ARG A 83 18.71 17.14 -50.17
C ARG A 83 18.79 15.63 -49.95
N ARG A 84 19.58 14.91 -50.75
CA ARG A 84 19.85 13.48 -50.56
C ARG A 84 20.58 13.18 -49.25
N ALA A 85 21.49 14.05 -48.83
CA ALA A 85 22.18 13.90 -47.56
C ALA A 85 21.23 14.09 -46.35
N ILE A 86 20.26 15.01 -46.46
CA ILE A 86 19.20 15.19 -45.44
C ILE A 86 18.30 13.96 -45.40
N GLU A 87 17.82 13.49 -46.55
CA GLU A 87 16.99 12.26 -46.62
C GLU A 87 17.71 11.05 -46.02
N ALA A 88 18.99 10.86 -46.35
CA ALA A 88 19.80 9.79 -45.75
C ALA A 88 19.96 9.94 -44.23
N LYS A 89 20.05 11.18 -43.72
CA LYS A 89 20.12 11.44 -42.28
C LYS A 89 18.79 11.24 -41.58
N ASP A 90 17.67 11.57 -42.23
CA ASP A 90 16.34 11.32 -41.70
C ASP A 90 16.03 9.83 -41.63
N GLU A 91 16.44 9.04 -42.63
CA GLU A 91 16.39 7.57 -42.58
C GLU A 91 17.23 7.01 -41.43
N GLU A 92 18.45 7.52 -41.26
CA GLU A 92 19.32 7.13 -40.15
C GLU A 92 18.65 7.45 -38.79
N ILE A 93 18.09 8.64 -38.62
CA ILE A 93 17.34 9.02 -37.42
C ILE A 93 16.14 8.09 -37.19
N GLY A 94 15.43 7.68 -38.24
CA GLY A 94 14.35 6.69 -38.17
C GLY A 94 14.85 5.38 -37.59
N THR A 95 15.95 4.84 -38.11
CA THR A 95 16.52 3.57 -37.61
C THR A 95 16.97 3.66 -36.15
N TRP A 96 17.57 4.78 -35.73
CA TRP A 96 17.97 4.99 -34.33
C TRP A 96 16.78 5.10 -33.38
N LYS A 97 15.67 5.70 -33.82
CA LYS A 97 14.43 5.77 -33.03
C LYS A 97 13.80 4.40 -32.85
N ASP A 98 13.71 3.61 -33.92
CA ASP A 98 13.17 2.25 -33.86
C ASP A 98 14.04 1.36 -32.98
N ALA A 99 15.36 1.47 -33.09
CA ALA A 99 16.31 0.76 -32.24
C ALA A 99 16.17 1.14 -30.76
N LEU A 100 15.98 2.44 -30.47
CA LEU A 100 15.77 2.93 -29.10
C LEU A 100 14.43 2.43 -28.53
N GLU A 101 13.36 2.43 -29.32
CA GLU A 101 12.05 1.92 -28.91
C GLU A 101 12.11 0.42 -28.63
N GLN A 102 12.77 -0.36 -29.49
CA GLN A 102 12.99 -1.79 -29.27
C GLN A 102 13.85 -2.05 -28.04
N ALA A 103 14.93 -1.31 -27.84
CA ALA A 103 15.79 -1.44 -26.66
C ALA A 103 15.03 -1.09 -25.37
N THR A 104 14.15 -0.08 -25.40
CA THR A 104 13.33 0.32 -24.25
C THR A 104 12.28 -0.74 -23.93
N LYS A 105 11.59 -1.27 -24.95
CA LYS A 105 10.63 -2.37 -24.78
C LYS A 105 11.31 -3.64 -24.27
N ALA A 106 12.49 -3.99 -24.79
CA ALA A 106 13.27 -5.13 -24.33
C ALA A 106 13.74 -4.96 -22.88
N SER A 107 14.22 -3.76 -22.52
CA SER A 107 14.62 -3.43 -21.15
C SER A 107 13.43 -3.50 -20.17
N ALA A 108 12.26 -2.97 -20.58
CA ALA A 108 11.04 -3.06 -19.78
C ALA A 108 10.57 -4.50 -19.64
N ALA A 109 10.61 -5.30 -20.71
CA ALA A 109 10.26 -6.73 -20.67
C ALA A 109 11.21 -7.52 -19.77
N GLN A 110 12.52 -7.25 -19.83
CA GLN A 110 13.51 -7.89 -18.98
C GLN A 110 13.37 -7.47 -17.51
N THR A 111 13.08 -6.20 -17.24
CA THR A 111 12.82 -5.68 -15.89
C THR A 111 11.55 -6.28 -15.30
N ASN A 112 10.47 -6.33 -16.09
CA ASN A 112 9.21 -6.94 -15.67
C ASN A 112 9.38 -8.45 -15.43
N SER A 113 10.11 -9.15 -16.31
CA SER A 113 10.40 -10.58 -16.14
C SER A 113 11.21 -10.84 -14.86
N ARG A 114 12.17 -9.97 -14.52
CA ARG A 114 12.94 -10.08 -13.29
C ARG A 114 12.08 -9.81 -12.06
N LEU A 115 11.28 -8.75 -12.07
CA LEU A 115 10.36 -8.44 -10.98
C LEU A 115 9.33 -9.54 -10.76
N VAL A 116 8.82 -10.16 -11.84
CA VAL A 116 7.90 -11.30 -11.75
C VAL A 116 8.61 -12.50 -11.13
N ALA A 117 9.83 -12.83 -11.55
CA ALA A 117 10.61 -13.91 -10.94
C ALA A 117 10.92 -13.65 -9.45
N ASP A 118 11.32 -12.43 -9.09
CA ASP A 118 11.60 -12.03 -7.71
C ASP A 118 10.31 -12.11 -6.85
N LEU A 119 9.15 -11.72 -7.40
CA LEU A 119 7.85 -11.84 -6.74
C LEU A 119 7.38 -13.29 -6.62
N GLU A 120 7.66 -14.14 -7.61
CA GLU A 120 7.36 -15.57 -7.57
C GLU A 120 8.21 -16.28 -6.51
N GLU A 121 9.50 -15.94 -6.42
CA GLU A 121 10.41 -16.45 -5.38
C GLU A 121 9.97 -16.01 -3.97
N GLU A 122 9.62 -14.74 -3.78
CA GLU A 122 9.10 -14.26 -2.50
C GLU A 122 7.74 -14.88 -2.16
N ASN A 123 6.87 -15.12 -3.15
CA ASN A 123 5.60 -15.83 -2.93
C ASN A 123 5.82 -17.29 -2.54
N GLU A 124 6.80 -17.97 -3.14
CA GLU A 124 7.18 -19.34 -2.77
C GLU A 124 7.77 -19.37 -1.35
N ARG A 125 8.65 -18.44 -1.01
CA ARG A 125 9.18 -18.26 0.35
C ARG A 125 8.08 -17.96 1.37
N LEU A 126 7.10 -17.11 1.03
CA LEU A 126 5.96 -16.82 1.90
C LEU A 126 5.07 -18.06 2.07
N ARG A 127 4.87 -18.86 1.01
CA ARG A 127 4.17 -20.15 1.12
C ARG A 127 4.90 -21.12 2.03
N ASP A 128 6.21 -21.24 1.88
CA ASP A 128 7.05 -22.07 2.74
C ASP A 128 7.01 -21.57 4.19
N GLN A 129 7.03 -20.25 4.40
CA GLN A 129 6.89 -19.65 5.73
C GLN A 129 5.49 -19.91 6.30
N VAL A 130 4.43 -19.84 5.50
CA VAL A 130 3.07 -20.18 5.92
C VAL A 130 2.96 -21.66 6.26
N ASP A 131 3.58 -22.54 5.48
CA ASP A 131 3.57 -23.98 5.74
C ASP A 131 4.45 -24.36 6.94
N GLU A 132 5.55 -23.65 7.17
CA GLU A 132 6.35 -23.74 8.38
C GLU A 132 5.59 -23.19 9.59
N LEU A 133 4.88 -22.06 9.46
CA LEU A 133 4.00 -21.55 10.50
C LEU A 133 2.85 -22.51 10.78
N LYS A 134 2.25 -23.14 9.77
CA LYS A 134 1.25 -24.21 9.95
C LYS A 134 1.84 -25.43 10.64
N LYS A 135 3.07 -25.83 10.29
CA LYS A 135 3.80 -26.90 11.00
C LYS A 135 4.12 -26.49 12.43
N GLN A 136 4.47 -25.23 12.69
CA GLN A 136 4.67 -24.69 14.03
C GLN A 136 3.37 -24.54 14.80
N VAL A 137 2.23 -24.31 14.15
CA VAL A 137 0.90 -24.38 14.75
C VAL A 137 0.53 -25.83 15.04
N ALA A 138 0.90 -26.77 14.17
CA ALA A 138 0.65 -28.21 14.36
C ALA A 138 1.58 -28.86 15.42
N LEU A 139 2.85 -28.45 15.47
CA LEU A 139 3.87 -28.90 16.43
C LEU A 139 3.81 -28.09 17.73
N GLY A 140 3.46 -26.81 17.64
CA GLY A 140 3.06 -25.91 18.73
C GLY A 140 1.59 -26.11 19.15
N HIS A 141 0.93 -27.15 18.64
CA HIS A 141 -0.16 -27.84 19.32
C HIS A 141 0.35 -28.79 20.41
N ARG A 142 1.47 -28.44 21.06
CA ARG A 142 1.46 -28.40 22.53
C ARG A 142 0.85 -27.07 22.91
N PRO A 143 -0.35 -27.04 23.52
CA PRO A 143 -1.08 -25.80 23.70
C PRO A 143 -0.14 -24.81 24.42
N ARG A 144 0.26 -23.73 23.73
CA ARG A 144 0.84 -22.58 24.42
C ARG A 144 -0.31 -21.91 25.16
N LYS A 145 -0.75 -22.58 26.24
CA LYS A 145 -1.52 -22.00 27.32
C LYS A 145 -0.63 -20.98 28.01
N HIS A 146 -0.59 -19.76 27.49
CA HIS A 146 -0.29 -18.61 28.34
C HIS A 146 -1.50 -17.68 28.38
N GLY A 147 -2.59 -18.23 28.91
CA GLY A 147 -3.66 -17.48 29.56
C GLY A 147 -4.90 -17.29 28.70
N GLY A 148 -5.76 -18.30 28.61
CA GLY A 148 -7.12 -18.14 28.10
C GLY A 148 -7.84 -17.01 28.82
N SER A 149 -8.27 -16.01 28.04
CA SER A 149 -8.95 -14.79 28.50
C SER A 149 -10.22 -15.10 29.28
N ASN A 150 -10.22 -14.73 30.56
CA ASN A 150 -11.40 -14.68 31.44
C ASN A 150 -11.12 -13.71 32.60
N GLY A 151 -11.69 -12.51 32.53
CA GLY A 151 -11.61 -11.50 33.59
C GLY A 151 -12.53 -11.77 34.80
N SER A 152 -13.28 -12.88 34.82
CA SER A 152 -14.18 -13.22 35.93
C SER A 152 -13.43 -13.84 37.11
N LYS A 153 -13.76 -13.44 38.34
CA LYS A 153 -13.14 -13.92 39.59
C LYS A 153 -13.15 -15.46 39.66
N GLY A 154 -11.98 -16.09 39.73
CA GLY A 154 -11.84 -17.56 39.81
C GLY A 154 -11.51 -18.27 38.49
N PHE A 155 -11.22 -17.53 37.43
CA PHE A 155 -10.55 -18.05 36.22
C PHE A 155 -9.08 -17.59 36.19
N ARG A 156 -8.20 -18.32 35.48
CA ARG A 156 -6.73 -18.16 35.56
C ARG A 156 -6.22 -16.74 35.28
N ASN A 157 -6.94 -15.96 34.48
CA ASN A 157 -6.48 -14.64 34.07
C ASN A 157 -6.79 -13.51 35.05
N PHE A 158 -7.72 -13.73 35.99
CA PHE A 158 -8.03 -12.72 37.01
C PHE A 158 -6.80 -12.38 37.86
N ASP A 159 -6.09 -13.37 38.37
CA ASP A 159 -4.93 -13.12 39.25
C ASP A 159 -3.74 -12.50 38.50
N ARG A 160 -3.59 -12.79 37.20
CA ARG A 160 -2.48 -12.27 36.38
C ARG A 160 -2.72 -10.85 35.86
N HIS A 161 -3.94 -10.52 35.46
CA HIS A 161 -4.24 -9.26 34.79
C HIS A 161 -4.99 -8.26 35.66
N VAL A 162 -5.74 -8.71 36.67
CA VAL A 162 -6.55 -7.83 37.53
C VAL A 162 -5.99 -7.75 38.95
N GLY A 163 -5.57 -8.87 39.52
CA GLY A 163 -5.17 -8.97 40.94
C GLY A 163 -3.93 -8.15 41.36
N LYS A 164 -3.21 -7.55 40.41
CA LYS A 164 -2.01 -6.73 40.65
C LYS A 164 -2.32 -5.26 40.98
N TYR A 165 -3.54 -4.78 40.67
CA TYR A 165 -3.95 -3.39 40.88
C TYR A 165 -4.65 -3.26 42.24
N ALA A 166 -4.17 -2.37 43.10
CA ALA A 166 -4.64 -2.29 44.48
C ALA A 166 -6.05 -1.70 44.60
N SER A 167 -6.41 -0.81 43.66
CA SER A 167 -7.73 -0.18 43.59
C SER A 167 -8.74 -0.93 42.74
N ALA A 168 -8.34 -2.06 42.11
CA ALA A 168 -9.25 -2.86 41.31
C ALA A 168 -10.30 -3.56 42.19
N ARG A 169 -11.57 -3.34 41.86
CA ARG A 169 -12.71 -3.93 42.55
C ARG A 169 -13.86 -4.24 41.59
N PHE A 170 -14.65 -5.25 41.96
CA PHE A 170 -15.90 -5.52 41.26
C PHE A 170 -16.93 -4.48 41.66
N LEU A 171 -17.43 -3.74 40.67
CA LEU A 171 -18.54 -2.80 40.86
C LEU A 171 -19.86 -3.56 40.99
N ALA A 172 -20.04 -4.61 40.19
CA ALA A 172 -21.19 -5.51 40.28
C ALA A 172 -20.73 -6.97 40.09
N PRO A 173 -21.17 -7.90 40.96
CA PRO A 173 -20.81 -9.31 40.84
C PRO A 173 -21.49 -9.99 39.65
N ARG A 174 -22.56 -9.39 39.13
CA ARG A 174 -23.30 -9.82 37.94
C ARG A 174 -23.82 -8.60 37.19
N GLY A 175 -23.44 -8.49 35.92
CA GLY A 175 -24.00 -7.55 34.96
C GLY A 175 -24.50 -8.30 33.72
N SER A 176 -25.35 -7.66 32.92
CA SER A 176 -25.86 -8.23 31.69
C SER A 176 -25.88 -7.24 30.53
N VAL A 177 -25.52 -7.72 29.34
CA VAL A 177 -25.61 -7.01 28.07
C VAL A 177 -26.74 -7.64 27.26
N ALA A 178 -27.74 -6.84 26.91
CA ALA A 178 -28.86 -7.26 26.07
C ALA A 178 -28.48 -7.25 24.58
N ASP A 179 -29.34 -7.85 23.75
CA ASP A 179 -29.17 -7.93 22.30
C ASP A 179 -27.82 -8.52 21.87
N ALA A 180 -27.34 -9.49 22.65
CA ALA A 180 -26.05 -10.12 22.48
C ALA A 180 -26.18 -11.64 22.40
N SER A 181 -25.20 -12.27 21.77
CA SER A 181 -25.07 -13.72 21.73
C SER A 181 -23.69 -14.13 22.20
N LEU A 182 -23.59 -15.34 22.74
CA LEU A 182 -22.37 -15.88 23.33
C LEU A 182 -22.08 -17.25 22.72
N VAL A 183 -20.82 -17.47 22.35
CA VAL A 183 -20.33 -18.74 21.82
C VAL A 183 -19.11 -19.21 22.59
N HIS A 184 -18.74 -20.47 22.41
CA HIS A 184 -17.54 -21.06 22.95
C HIS A 184 -16.63 -21.57 21.83
N PHE A 185 -15.36 -21.18 21.86
CA PHE A 185 -14.35 -21.66 20.93
C PHE A 185 -13.59 -22.88 21.46
N ALA A 186 -13.06 -23.69 20.55
CA ALA A 186 -12.30 -24.92 20.87
C ALA A 186 -11.09 -24.66 21.77
N ALA A 187 -10.51 -23.46 21.65
CA ALA A 187 -9.37 -23.02 22.43
C ALA A 187 -9.72 -22.63 23.88
N GLY A 188 -10.99 -22.77 24.30
CA GLY A 188 -11.35 -22.69 25.71
C GLY A 188 -11.77 -21.30 26.19
N TYR A 189 -12.18 -20.41 25.28
CA TYR A 189 -12.57 -19.02 25.59
C TYR A 189 -13.94 -18.66 25.00
N PRO A 190 -14.63 -17.63 25.55
CA PRO A 190 -15.91 -17.15 25.04
C PRO A 190 -15.77 -16.13 23.91
N GLY A 191 -16.74 -16.11 22.99
CA GLY A 191 -16.93 -15.01 22.04
C GLY A 191 -18.30 -14.35 22.24
N MET A 192 -18.34 -13.05 22.53
CA MET A 192 -19.60 -12.29 22.60
C MET A 192 -19.79 -11.51 21.30
N TYR A 193 -20.99 -11.58 20.70
CA TYR A 193 -21.34 -10.82 19.48
C TYR A 193 -22.52 -9.90 19.71
N ARG A 194 -22.53 -8.77 19.00
CA ARG A 194 -23.64 -7.81 18.94
C ARG A 194 -24.74 -8.33 18.01
N GLY A 195 -26.00 -8.00 18.32
CA GLY A 195 -27.14 -8.20 17.41
C GLY A 195 -27.83 -9.56 17.51
N GLY A 196 -27.89 -10.14 18.72
CA GLY A 196 -28.68 -11.34 19.01
C GLY A 196 -30.03 -11.01 19.66
N SER A 197 -30.82 -12.05 19.99
CA SER A 197 -32.03 -11.92 20.84
C SER A 197 -31.78 -12.37 22.28
N GLY A 198 -30.51 -12.55 22.66
CA GLY A 198 -30.10 -13.09 23.94
C GLY A 198 -29.60 -12.01 24.91
N VAL A 199 -29.29 -12.46 26.12
CA VAL A 199 -28.66 -11.67 27.17
C VAL A 199 -27.39 -12.37 27.57
N VAL A 200 -26.26 -11.64 27.58
CA VAL A 200 -24.97 -12.18 28.00
C VAL A 200 -24.63 -11.67 29.38
N TYR A 201 -24.24 -12.57 30.28
CA TYR A 201 -23.95 -12.29 31.67
C TYR A 201 -22.44 -12.29 31.94
N GLY A 202 -22.00 -11.33 32.75
CA GLY A 202 -20.60 -11.19 33.14
C GLY A 202 -20.46 -10.48 34.48
N GLN A 203 -19.25 -10.00 34.76
CA GLN A 203 -18.94 -9.21 35.95
C GLN A 203 -18.47 -7.82 35.53
N VAL A 204 -18.73 -6.81 36.36
CA VAL A 204 -18.28 -5.44 36.10
C VAL A 204 -17.14 -5.10 37.04
N LEU A 205 -16.00 -4.74 36.48
CA LEU A 205 -14.77 -4.39 37.18
C LEU A 205 -14.46 -2.91 36.97
N THR A 206 -13.88 -2.27 37.97
CA THR A 206 -13.30 -0.93 37.87
C THR A 206 -12.02 -0.84 38.70
N ALA A 207 -11.19 0.17 38.44
CA ALA A 207 -10.15 0.64 39.35
C ALA A 207 -10.52 2.06 39.78
N ASP A 208 -10.36 2.38 41.06
CA ASP A 208 -10.69 3.71 41.59
C ASP A 208 -9.56 4.73 41.33
N ASP A 209 -8.31 4.27 41.23
CA ASP A 209 -7.19 5.11 40.84
C ASP A 209 -7.16 5.29 39.30
N PRO A 210 -7.12 6.52 38.76
CA PRO A 210 -7.15 6.75 37.32
C PRO A 210 -5.96 6.13 36.56
N GLN A 211 -4.77 6.13 37.16
CA GLN A 211 -3.58 5.57 36.52
C GLN A 211 -3.66 4.04 36.50
N GLU A 212 -4.12 3.41 37.59
CA GLU A 212 -4.40 1.97 37.60
C GLU A 212 -5.55 1.61 36.66
N TYR A 213 -6.56 2.47 36.49
CA TYR A 213 -7.64 2.26 35.53
C TYR A 213 -7.13 2.18 34.10
N ASP A 214 -6.29 3.14 33.69
CA ASP A 214 -5.69 3.13 32.35
C ASP A 214 -4.81 1.90 32.14
N GLN A 215 -3.98 1.54 33.13
CA GLN A 215 -3.14 0.34 33.08
C GLN A 215 -3.96 -0.96 33.08
N LEU A 216 -5.07 -1.01 33.82
CA LEU A 216 -5.99 -2.14 33.82
C LEU A 216 -6.59 -2.30 32.43
N LEU A 217 -7.04 -1.19 31.83
CA LEU A 217 -7.64 -1.19 30.51
C LEU A 217 -6.63 -1.62 29.43
N GLU A 218 -5.39 -1.13 29.47
CA GLU A 218 -4.29 -1.60 28.60
C GLU A 218 -3.99 -3.10 28.80
N GLY A 219 -4.03 -3.56 30.05
CA GLY A 219 -3.81 -4.96 30.39
C GLY A 219 -4.93 -5.89 29.91
N LEU A 220 -6.16 -5.37 29.80
CA LEU A 220 -7.31 -6.04 29.19
C LEU A 220 -7.21 -5.99 27.66
N ASP A 221 -6.80 -4.88 27.07
CA ASP A 221 -6.58 -4.77 25.61
C ASP A 221 -5.57 -5.81 25.12
N ALA A 222 -4.43 -5.92 25.80
CA ALA A 222 -3.42 -6.92 25.49
C ALA A 222 -3.89 -8.36 25.75
N LEU A 223 -4.89 -8.54 26.62
CA LEU A 223 -5.45 -9.85 26.92
C LEU A 223 -6.45 -10.30 25.86
N GLU A 224 -7.27 -9.37 25.36
CA GLU A 224 -8.32 -9.62 24.37
C GLU A 224 -7.81 -9.44 22.93
N ASP A 225 -6.48 -9.41 22.74
CA ASP A 225 -5.82 -9.17 21.44
C ASP A 225 -6.41 -7.97 20.68
N TYR A 226 -6.61 -6.86 21.40
CA TYR A 226 -7.09 -5.59 20.87
C TYR A 226 -5.93 -4.60 20.68
N TYR A 227 -5.74 -4.14 19.44
CA TYR A 227 -4.62 -3.30 19.02
C TYR A 227 -5.03 -1.87 18.66
N GLY A 228 -6.28 -1.49 18.97
CA GLY A 228 -6.89 -0.23 18.56
C GLY A 228 -8.03 -0.46 17.56
N ALA A 229 -8.90 0.56 17.42
CA ALA A 229 -10.12 0.44 16.62
C ALA A 229 -9.82 0.07 15.16
N ASP A 230 -10.61 -0.87 14.62
CA ASP A 230 -10.55 -1.34 13.23
C ASP A 230 -9.19 -1.95 12.83
N HIS A 231 -8.36 -2.36 13.79
CA HIS A 231 -7.07 -2.98 13.48
C HIS A 231 -7.30 -4.39 12.92
N PRO A 232 -6.69 -4.76 11.78
CA PRO A 232 -7.01 -6.01 11.07
C PRO A 232 -6.63 -7.29 11.82
N SER A 233 -5.79 -7.17 12.86
CA SER A 233 -5.39 -8.28 13.73
C SER A 233 -6.22 -8.39 15.01
N ASN A 234 -7.25 -7.56 15.19
CA ASN A 234 -8.11 -7.67 16.35
C ASN A 234 -8.87 -8.99 16.34
N GLU A 235 -8.89 -9.69 17.47
CA GLU A 235 -9.84 -10.79 17.71
C GLU A 235 -11.15 -10.27 18.32
N TYR A 236 -11.05 -9.13 19.01
CA TYR A 236 -12.16 -8.42 19.62
C TYR A 236 -12.08 -6.92 19.38
N GLU A 237 -13.23 -6.26 19.29
CA GLU A 237 -13.37 -4.81 19.25
C GLU A 237 -13.87 -4.30 20.60
N ARG A 238 -13.18 -3.27 21.13
CA ARG A 238 -13.54 -2.65 22.40
C ARG A 238 -14.62 -1.60 22.19
N VAL A 239 -15.77 -1.78 22.85
CA VAL A 239 -16.93 -0.89 22.69
C VAL A 239 -17.57 -0.56 24.03
N GLN A 240 -18.09 0.67 24.18
CA GLN A 240 -18.95 1.02 25.31
C GLN A 240 -20.36 0.49 25.11
N VAL A 241 -20.90 -0.15 26.14
CA VAL A 241 -22.26 -0.67 26.17
C VAL A 241 -22.95 -0.34 27.48
N ASP A 242 -24.27 -0.27 27.44
CA ASP A 242 -25.11 -0.27 28.63
C ASP A 242 -25.13 -1.67 29.25
N VAL A 243 -24.62 -1.77 30.48
CA VAL A 243 -24.62 -2.99 31.28
C VAL A 243 -25.67 -2.85 32.37
N THR A 244 -26.67 -3.73 32.36
CA THR A 244 -27.68 -3.78 33.42
C THR A 244 -27.12 -4.55 34.63
N CYS A 245 -27.12 -3.91 35.79
CA CYS A 245 -26.68 -4.49 37.07
C CYS A 245 -27.83 -4.39 38.08
N GLY A 246 -28.65 -5.44 38.16
CA GLY A 246 -29.87 -5.42 38.97
C GLY A 246 -30.90 -4.45 38.39
N THR A 247 -31.19 -3.36 39.11
CA THR A 247 -32.14 -2.31 38.68
C THR A 247 -31.45 -1.11 38.04
N GLU A 248 -30.12 -1.06 38.04
CA GLU A 248 -29.33 0.05 37.51
C GLU A 248 -28.72 -0.32 36.16
N SER A 249 -28.49 0.69 35.32
CA SER A 249 -27.70 0.57 34.09
C SER A 249 -26.44 1.40 34.22
N LEU A 250 -25.31 0.86 33.78
CA LEU A 250 -24.02 1.53 33.78
C LEU A 250 -23.36 1.44 32.41
N LEU A 251 -22.69 2.51 31.99
CA LEU A 251 -21.89 2.50 30.79
C LEU A 251 -20.53 1.86 31.10
N ALA A 252 -20.18 0.77 30.43
CA ALA A 252 -18.90 0.10 30.61
C ALA A 252 -18.30 -0.35 29.29
N TRP A 253 -16.97 -0.47 29.28
CA TRP A 253 -16.25 -1.10 28.18
C TRP A 253 -16.49 -2.61 28.18
N THR A 254 -16.67 -3.15 26.98
CA THR A 254 -16.71 -4.59 26.71
C THR A 254 -15.99 -4.89 25.40
N TYR A 255 -15.77 -6.18 25.14
CA TYR A 255 -15.07 -6.67 23.96
C TYR A 255 -16.02 -7.56 23.15
N PHE A 256 -16.36 -7.12 21.94
CA PHE A 256 -17.15 -7.91 20.99
C PHE A 256 -16.21 -8.66 20.06
N CYS A 257 -16.42 -9.96 19.92
CA CYS A 257 -15.62 -10.81 19.05
C CYS A 257 -15.84 -10.44 17.58
N VAL A 258 -14.76 -10.39 16.81
CA VAL A 258 -14.78 -10.19 15.35
C VAL A 258 -14.41 -11.44 14.56
N ILE A 259 -13.92 -12.48 15.24
CA ILE A 259 -13.71 -13.80 14.65
C ILE A 259 -15.06 -14.31 14.12
N PRO A 260 -15.13 -14.95 12.93
CA PRO A 260 -16.37 -15.52 12.43
C PRO A 260 -17.01 -16.53 13.41
N SER A 261 -18.28 -16.32 13.74
CA SER A 261 -18.98 -17.10 14.77
C SER A 261 -19.23 -18.57 14.38
N ASP A 262 -19.14 -18.90 13.09
CA ASP A 262 -19.22 -20.26 12.56
C ASP A 262 -17.98 -21.12 12.86
N THR A 263 -16.89 -20.49 13.31
CA THR A 263 -15.70 -21.19 13.82
C THR A 263 -15.83 -21.62 15.28
N ALA A 264 -16.91 -21.23 15.96
CA ALA A 264 -17.20 -21.65 17.32
C ALA A 264 -17.60 -23.13 17.40
N VAL A 265 -17.32 -23.75 18.55
CA VAL A 265 -17.66 -25.15 18.83
C VAL A 265 -19.09 -25.30 19.30
N ASP A 266 -19.58 -24.35 20.10
CA ASP A 266 -20.93 -24.40 20.65
C ASP A 266 -21.50 -22.99 20.85
N VAL A 267 -22.82 -22.90 20.82
CA VAL A 267 -23.55 -21.68 21.19
C VAL A 267 -23.88 -21.78 22.67
N VAL A 268 -23.56 -20.74 23.43
CA VAL A 268 -23.83 -20.66 24.85
C VAL A 268 -25.22 -20.05 25.05
N SER A 269 -26.26 -20.89 24.93
CA SER A 269 -27.65 -20.45 24.97
C SER A 269 -28.09 -19.78 26.27
N SER A 270 -27.42 -20.07 27.38
CA SER A 270 -27.67 -19.42 28.68
C SER A 270 -27.16 -17.97 28.73
N GLY A 271 -26.25 -17.60 27.81
CA GLY A 271 -25.51 -16.34 27.87
C GLY A 271 -24.54 -16.24 29.06
N ASP A 272 -24.38 -17.30 29.86
CA ASP A 272 -23.50 -17.33 31.02
C ASP A 272 -22.39 -18.37 30.78
N TRP A 273 -21.22 -17.86 30.42
CA TRP A 273 -20.08 -18.72 30.07
C TRP A 273 -19.58 -19.53 31.28
N ARG A 274 -19.63 -18.94 32.48
CA ARG A 274 -19.20 -19.64 33.70
C ARG A 274 -20.11 -20.82 33.99
N GLN A 275 -21.42 -20.63 33.83
CA GLN A 275 -22.39 -21.71 33.94
C GLN A 275 -22.11 -22.80 32.89
N TYR A 276 -21.93 -22.41 31.62
CA TYR A 276 -21.63 -23.33 30.52
C TYR A 276 -20.41 -24.22 30.80
N MET A 277 -19.30 -23.62 31.26
CA MET A 277 -18.08 -24.34 31.60
C MET A 277 -18.28 -25.30 32.78
N THR A 278 -19.02 -24.86 33.81
CA THR A 278 -19.30 -25.66 35.02
C THR A 278 -20.15 -26.89 34.70
N GLU A 279 -21.24 -26.70 33.95
CA GLU A 279 -22.16 -27.78 33.60
C GLU A 279 -21.49 -28.84 32.72
N ARG A 280 -20.58 -28.43 31.84
CA ARG A 280 -19.83 -29.32 30.94
C ARG A 280 -18.51 -29.82 31.54
N GLN A 281 -18.19 -29.42 32.77
CA GLN A 281 -16.93 -29.77 33.46
C GLN A 281 -15.68 -29.44 32.62
N LEU A 282 -15.76 -28.37 31.84
CA LEU A 282 -14.66 -27.89 31.02
C LEU A 282 -13.71 -27.05 31.88
N GLN A 283 -12.42 -27.13 31.61
CA GLN A 283 -11.43 -26.23 32.21
C GLN A 283 -11.12 -25.10 31.25
N ASP A 284 -10.83 -23.90 31.79
CA ASP A 284 -10.16 -22.89 30.99
C ASP A 284 -8.83 -23.45 30.47
N ILE A 285 -8.59 -23.31 29.17
CA ILE A 285 -7.37 -23.78 28.53
C ILE A 285 -6.31 -22.69 28.64
#